data_AF-A0A8B2HVE2-F1
#
_entry.id   AF-A0A8B2HVE2-F1
#
_cell.length_a   1.000
_cell.length_b   1.000
_cell.length_c   1.000
_cell.angle_alpha   90.00
_cell.angle_beta   90.00
_cell.angle_gamma   90.00
#
_symmetry.space_group_name_H-M   'P 1'
#
loop_
_entity.id
_entity.type
_entity.pdbx_description
1 polymer ?
#
loop_
_entity_poly.entity_id
_entity_poly.type
_entity_poly.pdbx_seq_one_letter_code
_entity_poly.pdbx_strand_id
1 'polypeptide(L)'
;MVIINEKTLDEILEYLENSIMNLSNQIKENAEFQNETSNIKDFLSEQFDIRLENMLQTKKSSIHHLESGMKNTVIQKKASVLEKI
;
A
#
# COMPACT_ATOMS: atom_id res chain seq x y z
N MET A 1 8.59 -1.03 -21.62
CA MET A 1 8.46 -1.51 -20.23
C MET A 1 9.62 -0.95 -19.45
N VAL A 2 9.36 -0.25 -18.33
CA VAL A 2 10.43 0.26 -17.46
C VAL A 2 10.48 -0.63 -16.23
N ILE A 3 11.63 -1.28 -16.02
CA ILE A 3 11.91 -1.97 -14.77
C ILE A 3 12.34 -0.89 -13.78
N ILE A 4 11.54 -0.68 -12.72
CA ILE A 4 11.95 0.21 -11.64
C ILE A 4 13.03 -0.48 -10.80
N ASN A 5 13.94 0.29 -10.21
CA ASN A 5 14.94 -0.26 -9.30
C ASN A 5 14.41 -0.30 -7.86
N GLU A 6 15.15 -0.98 -6.97
CA GLU A 6 14.76 -1.17 -5.56
C GLU A 6 14.61 0.16 -4.84
N LYS A 7 15.52 1.12 -5.07
CA LYS A 7 15.44 2.45 -4.47
C LYS A 7 14.14 3.17 -4.82
N THR A 8 13.75 3.17 -6.09
CA THR A 8 12.49 3.77 -6.53
C THR A 8 11.29 3.06 -5.94
N LEU A 9 11.34 1.73 -5.79
CA LEU A 9 10.28 0.99 -5.12
C LEU A 9 10.19 1.35 -3.64
N ASP A 10 11.31 1.46 -2.92
CA ASP A 10 11.33 1.85 -1.52
C ASP A 10 10.73 3.24 -1.30
N GLU A 11 11.07 4.21 -2.14
CA GLU A 11 10.49 5.55 -2.13
C GLU A 11 8.96 5.53 -2.36
N ILE A 12 8.48 4.71 -3.30
CA ILE A 12 7.05 4.50 -3.54
C ILE A 12 6.38 3.88 -2.30
N LEU A 13 7.01 2.88 -1.70
CA LEU A 13 6.48 2.16 -0.55
C LEU A 13 6.44 3.01 0.72
N GLU A 14 7.41 3.90 0.93
CA GLU A 14 7.40 4.88 2.02
C GLU A 14 6.27 5.91 1.86
N TYR A 15 6.09 6.42 0.64
CA TYR A 15 4.96 7.31 0.35
C TYR A 15 3.61 6.60 0.54
N LEU A 16 3.49 5.36 0.05
CA LEU A 16 2.28 4.56 0.17
C LEU A 16 1.92 4.27 1.63
N GLU A 17 2.90 3.92 2.47
CA GLU A 17 2.72 3.72 3.91
C GLU A 17 2.10 4.95 4.56
N ASN A 18 2.68 6.14 4.35
CA ASN A 18 2.15 7.39 4.90
C ASN A 18 0.72 7.67 4.42
N SER A 19 0.44 7.42 3.14
CA SER A 19 -0.88 7.58 2.54
C SER A 19 -1.93 6.65 3.18
N ILE A 20 -1.57 5.39 3.46
CA ILE A 20 -2.47 4.41 4.09
C ILE A 20 -2.67 4.72 5.58
N MET A 21 -1.62 5.12 6.30
CA MET A 21 -1.74 5.56 7.69
C MET A 21 -2.67 6.77 7.83
N ASN A 22 -2.55 7.74 6.93
CA ASN A 22 -3.45 8.90 6.92
C ASN A 22 -4.91 8.50 6.65
N LEU A 23 -5.15 7.58 5.70
CA LEU A 23 -6.49 7.05 5.44
C LEU A 23 -7.05 6.30 6.66
N SER A 24 -6.24 5.50 7.34
CA SER A 24 -6.63 4.81 8.57
C SER A 24 -7.08 5.78 9.66
N ASN A 25 -6.32 6.85 9.89
CA ASN A 25 -6.68 7.87 10.87
C ASN A 25 -8.01 8.55 10.52
N GLN A 26 -8.20 8.93 9.26
CA GLN A 26 -9.45 9.54 8.79
C GLN A 26 -10.67 8.64 8.99
N ILE A 27 -10.52 7.33 8.78
CA ILE A 27 -11.60 6.35 9.02
C ILE A 27 -11.89 6.21 10.51
N LYS A 28 -10.85 6.14 11.35
CA LYS A 28 -11.00 6.05 12.82
C LYS A 28 -11.69 7.28 13.41
N GLU A 29 -11.43 8.46 12.84
CA GLU A 29 -12.09 9.72 13.22
C GLU A 29 -13.55 9.80 12.76
N ASN A 30 -13.97 8.98 11.78
CA ASN A 30 -15.37 8.90 11.34
C ASN A 30 -16.18 7.93 12.23
N ALA A 31 -17.15 8.49 12.96
CA ALA A 31 -18.00 7.75 13.89
C ALA A 31 -18.78 6.59 13.26
N GLU A 32 -19.05 6.64 11.95
CA GLU A 32 -19.78 5.58 11.21
C GLU A 32 -19.00 4.26 11.08
N PHE A 33 -17.67 4.28 11.17
CA PHE A 33 -16.83 3.09 10.96
C PHE A 33 -16.48 2.32 12.25
N GLN A 34 -16.85 2.83 13.44
CA GLN A 34 -16.39 2.26 14.72
C GLN A 34 -16.92 0.86 15.04
N ASN A 35 -17.95 0.37 14.35
CA ASN A 35 -18.55 -0.95 14.59
C ASN A 35 -18.09 -2.06 13.62
N GLU A 36 -17.21 -1.76 12.64
CA GLU A 36 -16.83 -2.72 11.59
C GLU A 36 -15.30 -2.88 11.43
N THR A 37 -14.57 -3.07 12.53
CA THR A 37 -13.10 -3.08 12.55
C THR A 37 -12.45 -4.10 11.60
N SER A 38 -13.08 -5.26 11.38
CA SER A 38 -12.59 -6.24 10.38
C SER A 38 -12.69 -5.69 8.96
N ASN A 39 -13.77 -4.97 8.65
CA ASN A 39 -14.01 -4.34 7.36
C ASN A 39 -12.96 -3.26 7.05
N ILE A 40 -12.46 -2.57 8.08
CA ILE A 40 -11.44 -1.54 7.93
C ILE A 40 -10.09 -2.12 7.49
N LYS A 41 -9.65 -3.26 8.05
CA LYS A 41 -8.37 -3.86 7.65
C LYS A 41 -8.42 -4.41 6.23
N ASP A 42 -9.52 -5.06 5.84
CA ASP A 42 -9.72 -5.54 4.48
C ASP A 42 -9.79 -4.38 3.47
N PHE A 43 -10.53 -3.32 3.81
CA PHE A 43 -10.58 -2.09 3.03
C PHE A 43 -9.19 -1.47 2.84
N LEU A 44 -8.43 -1.29 3.92
CA LEU A 44 -7.09 -0.68 3.85
C LEU A 44 -6.10 -1.57 3.09
N SER A 45 -6.26 -2.90 3.16
CA SER A 45 -5.50 -3.87 2.39
C SER A 45 -5.76 -3.73 0.89
N GLU A 46 -7.02 -3.58 0.48
CA GLU A 46 -7.41 -3.33 -0.91
C GLU A 46 -6.91 -1.96 -1.40
N GLN A 47 -7.05 -0.92 -0.56
CA GLN A 47 -6.57 0.42 -0.86
C GLN A 47 -5.05 0.47 -1.04
N PHE A 48 -4.30 -0.34 -0.29
CA PHE A 48 -2.86 -0.47 -0.48
C PHE A 48 -2.54 -0.96 -1.90
N ASP A 49 -3.18 -2.04 -2.35
CA ASP A 49 -2.92 -2.65 -3.66
C ASP A 49 -3.28 -1.70 -4.81
N ILE A 50 -4.47 -1.08 -4.74
CA ILE A 50 -4.94 -0.14 -5.76
C ILE A 50 -3.98 1.05 -5.88
N ARG A 51 -3.58 1.64 -4.75
CA ARG A 51 -2.69 2.80 -4.75
C ARG A 51 -1.28 2.44 -5.23
N LEU A 52 -0.76 1.27 -4.85
CA LEU A 52 0.54 0.79 -5.34
C LEU A 52 0.53 0.65 -6.86
N GLU A 53 -0.47 -0.04 -7.41
CA GLU A 53 -0.59 -0.26 -8.85
C GLU A 53 -0.68 1.08 -9.60
N ASN A 54 -1.50 2.02 -9.10
CA ASN A 54 -1.58 3.37 -9.67
C ASN A 54 -0.21 4.09 -9.68
N MET A 55 0.54 4.02 -8.58
CA MET A 55 1.88 4.62 -8.50
C MET A 55 2.85 3.98 -9.48
N LEU A 56 2.85 2.65 -9.61
CA LEU A 56 3.68 1.93 -10.57
C LEU A 56 3.32 2.27 -12.01
N GLN A 57 2.03 2.42 -12.33
CA GLN A 57 1.56 2.83 -13.65
C GLN A 57 2.09 4.21 -14.05
N THR A 58 2.18 5.17 -13.12
CA THR A 58 2.81 6.49 -13.41
C THR A 58 4.28 6.37 -13.83
N LYS A 59 4.95 5.28 -13.45
CA LYS A 59 6.33 4.94 -13.83
C LYS A 59 6.40 4.01 -15.06
N LYS A 60 5.29 3.77 -15.76
CA LYS A 60 5.18 2.79 -16.86
C LYS A 60 5.57 1.37 -16.42
N SER A 61 5.25 1.03 -15.17
CA SER A 61 5.46 -0.27 -14.52
C SER A 61 4.14 -0.82 -13.95
N SER A 62 4.17 -2.00 -13.35
CA SER A 62 3.06 -2.66 -12.64
C SER A 62 3.62 -3.66 -11.63
N ILE A 63 2.78 -4.18 -10.72
CA ILE A 63 3.21 -5.22 -9.77
C ILE A 63 3.79 -6.44 -10.50
N HIS A 64 3.24 -6.80 -11.67
CA HIS A 64 3.71 -7.93 -12.46
C HIS A 64 5.12 -7.71 -13.03
N HIS A 65 5.50 -6.46 -13.28
CA HIS A 65 6.80 -6.06 -13.79
C HIS A 65 7.91 -6.03 -12.73
N LEU A 66 7.57 -6.14 -11.44
CA LEU A 66 8.54 -6.19 -10.35
C LEU A 66 9.28 -7.53 -10.33
N GLU A 67 10.55 -7.50 -9.95
CA GLU A 67 11.34 -8.70 -9.68
C GLU A 67 10.83 -9.45 -8.44
N SER A 68 11.21 -10.72 -8.29
CA SER A 68 10.74 -11.54 -7.17
C SER A 68 11.11 -10.96 -5.80
N GLY A 69 12.32 -10.37 -5.67
CA GLY A 69 12.75 -9.70 -4.43
C GLY A 69 11.86 -8.51 -4.09
N MET A 70 11.63 -7.64 -5.07
CA MET A 70 10.73 -6.50 -4.96
C MET A 70 9.29 -6.89 -4.60
N LYS A 71 8.77 -7.97 -5.19
CA LYS A 71 7.44 -8.50 -4.85
C LYS A 71 7.37 -8.92 -3.38
N ASN A 72 8.41 -9.57 -2.87
CA ASN A 72 8.49 -9.91 -1.45
C ASN A 72 8.55 -8.66 -0.57
N THR A 73 9.32 -7.63 -0.95
CA THR A 73 9.37 -6.35 -0.23
C THR A 73 7.99 -5.71 -0.15
N VAL A 74 7.23 -5.70 -1.25
CA VAL A 74 5.83 -5.20 -1.27
C VAL A 74 4.95 -5.98 -0.29
N ILE A 75 5.02 -7.31 -0.29
CA ILE A 75 4.24 -8.17 0.61
C ILE A 75 4.57 -7.88 2.08
N GLN A 76 5.86 -7.83 2.41
CA GLN A 76 6.34 -7.54 3.77
C GLN A 76 5.93 -6.13 4.23
N LYS A 77 6.06 -5.14 3.35
CA LYS A 77 5.65 -3.77 3.64
C LYS A 77 4.15 -3.67 3.90
N LYS A 78 3.32 -4.30 3.06
CA LYS A 78 1.87 -4.34 3.21
C LYS A 78 1.48 -4.93 4.57
N ALA A 79 2.05 -6.07 4.94
CA ALA A 79 1.82 -6.71 6.23
C ALA A 79 2.19 -5.75 7.39
N SER A 80 3.40 -5.18 7.35
CA SER A 80 3.88 -4.27 8.40
C SER A 80 2.99 -3.03 8.56
N VAL A 81 2.50 -2.44 7.46
CA VAL A 81 1.58 -1.30 7.52
C VAL A 81 0.25 -1.67 8.17
N LEU A 82 -0.35 -2.81 7.80
CA LEU A 82 -1.62 -3.27 8.36
C LEU A 82 -1.53 -3.74 9.82
N GLU A 83 -0.34 -4.16 10.26
CA GLU A 83 -0.04 -4.47 11.67
C GLU A 83 0.08 -3.21 12.54
N LYS A 84 0.53 -2.07 11.97
CA LYS A 84 0.61 -0.78 12.67
C LYS A 84 -0.74 -0.09 12.88
N ILE A 85 -1.79 -0.58 12.24
CA ILE A 85 -3.14 0.00 12.20
C ILE A 85 -4.08 -0.69 13.18
#